data_AF-A0A950GXP6-F1
#
_entry.id   AF-A0A950GXP6-F1
#
_cell.length_a   1.000
_cell.length_b   1.000
_cell.length_c   1.000
_cell.angle_alpha   90.00
_cell.angle_beta   90.00
_cell.angle_gamma   90.00
#
_symmetry.space_group_name_H-M   'P 1'
#
loop_
_entity.id
_entity.type
_entity.pdbx_description
1 polymer ?
#
loop_
_entity_poly.entity_id
_entity_poly.type
_entity_poly.pdbx_seq_one_letter_code
_entity_poly.pdbx_strand_id
1 'polypeptide(L)'
;MKESQAESLLSWCVEVSERRVCAIVEKLRRRSYDRAAVLTAACAEVLRLRRQPESSAGLLERMRTRFPRHRAFQDELKSAAAKVGRDSS
;
A
#
# COMPACT_ATOMS: atom_id res chain seq x y z
N MET A 1 17.73 5.56 16.41
CA MET A 1 17.04 4.25 16.29
C MET A 1 17.97 3.28 15.59
N LYS A 2 18.11 2.04 16.05
CA LYS A 2 18.93 1.02 15.34
C LYS A 2 18.24 0.63 14.04
N GLU A 3 19.00 0.30 12.99
CA GLU A 3 18.44 -0.04 11.67
C GLU A 3 17.44 -1.21 11.74
N SER A 4 17.77 -2.26 12.49
CA SER A 4 16.89 -3.42 12.72
C SER A 4 15.59 -3.07 13.44
N GLN A 5 15.61 -2.07 14.32
CA GLN A 5 14.42 -1.56 14.99
C GLN A 5 13.54 -0.76 14.02
N ALA A 6 14.16 0.02 13.14
CA ALA A 6 13.45 0.77 12.10
C ALA A 6 12.74 -0.18 11.11
N GLU A 7 13.43 -1.24 10.68
CA GLU A 7 12.88 -2.27 9.80
C GLU A 7 11.72 -3.01 10.46
N SER A 8 11.86 -3.38 11.73
CA SER A 8 10.80 -4.06 12.48
C SER A 8 9.54 -3.19 12.62
N LEU A 9 9.72 -1.89 12.91
CA LEU A 9 8.62 -0.94 12.99
C LEU A 9 7.96 -0.70 11.63
N LEU A 10 8.75 -0.60 10.55
CA LEU A 10 8.22 -0.45 9.21
C LEU A 10 7.43 -1.69 8.79
N SER A 11 7.97 -2.89 9.03
CA SER A 11 7.29 -4.16 8.74
C SER A 11 5.94 -4.24 9.47
N TRP A 12 5.93 -3.92 10.77
CA TRP A 12 4.71 -3.86 11.57
C TRP A 12 3.70 -2.82 11.02
N CYS A 13 4.19 -1.64 10.63
CA CYS A 13 3.33 -0.58 10.05
C CYS A 13 2.69 -1.02 8.74
N VAL A 14 3.45 -1.67 7.85
CA VAL A 14 2.93 -2.25 6.60
C VAL A 14 1.88 -3.30 6.90
N GLU A 15 2.15 -4.22 7.82
CA GLU A 15 1.21 -5.28 8.21
C GLU A 15 -0.12 -4.72 8.72
N VAL A 16 -0.08 -3.75 9.64
CA VAL A 16 -1.29 -3.11 10.18
C VAL A 16 -2.06 -2.37 9.08
N SER A 17 -1.35 -1.69 8.17
CA SER A 17 -1.94 -1.00 7.04
C SER A 17 -2.62 -1.98 6.07
N GLU A 18 -2.00 -3.12 5.76
CA GLU A 18 -2.58 -4.18 4.94
C GLU A 18 -3.90 -4.69 5.55
N ARG A 19 -3.93 -4.96 6.86
CA ARG A 19 -5.15 -5.40 7.56
C ARG A 19 -6.27 -4.37 7.45
N ARG A 20 -5.94 -3.08 7.58
CA ARG A 20 -6.92 -1.98 7.46
C ARG A 20 -7.47 -1.87 6.03
N VAL A 21 -6.61 -1.95 5.03
CA VAL A 21 -6.97 -1.95 3.61
C VAL A 21 -7.91 -3.11 3.32
N CYS A 22 -7.56 -4.33 3.76
CA CYS A 22 -8.40 -5.50 3.57
C CYS A 22 -9.79 -5.30 4.18
N ALA A 23 -9.87 -4.83 5.44
CA ALA A 23 -11.15 -4.58 6.09
C ALA A 23 -12.02 -3.52 5.38
N ILE A 24 -11.42 -2.53 4.70
CA ILE A 24 -12.15 -1.53 3.91
C ILE A 24 -12.73 -2.18 2.64
N VAL A 25 -11.89 -2.90 1.90
CA VAL A 25 -12.26 -3.46 0.59
C VAL A 25 -13.24 -4.62 0.75
N GLU A 26 -12.97 -5.56 1.67
CA GLU A 26 -13.80 -6.73 1.96
C GLU A 26 -15.19 -6.34 2.48
N LYS A 27 -15.30 -5.25 3.26
CA LYS A 27 -16.60 -4.73 3.74
C LYS A 27 -17.27 -3.78 2.73
N LEU A 28 -16.78 -3.73 1.49
CA LEU A 28 -17.33 -2.91 0.40
C LEU A 28 -17.51 -1.43 0.76
N ARG A 29 -16.63 -0.87 1.59
CA ARG A 29 -16.67 0.53 2.03
C ARG A 29 -16.15 1.44 0.90
N ARG A 30 -16.88 1.51 -0.22
CA ARG A 30 -16.47 2.20 -1.47
C ARG A 30 -16.04 3.65 -1.27
N ARG A 31 -16.71 4.40 -0.37
CA ARG A 31 -16.34 5.79 0.00
C ARG A 31 -14.99 5.93 0.69
N SER A 32 -14.33 4.81 1.01
CA SER A 32 -13.02 4.76 1.67
C SER A 32 -11.97 4.06 0.80
N TYR A 33 -12.28 3.73 -0.45
CA TYR A 33 -11.32 3.06 -1.35
C TYR A 33 -10.13 3.95 -1.69
N ASP A 34 -10.35 5.25 -1.82
CA ASP A 34 -9.31 6.29 -1.91
C ASP A 34 -8.32 6.20 -0.74
N ARG A 35 -8.84 6.11 0.49
CA ARG A 35 -8.01 6.01 1.71
C ARG A 35 -7.22 4.71 1.75
N ALA A 36 -7.83 3.61 1.33
CA ALA A 36 -7.16 2.32 1.25
C ALA A 36 -6.02 2.36 0.21
N ALA A 37 -6.27 2.93 -0.97
CA ALA A 37 -5.28 3.09 -2.01
C ALA A 37 -4.10 3.97 -1.59
N VAL A 38 -4.38 5.11 -0.92
CA VAL A 38 -3.34 6.00 -0.38
C VAL A 38 -2.49 5.29 0.67
N LEU A 39 -3.10 4.55 1.60
CA LEU A 39 -2.36 3.78 2.61
C LEU A 39 -1.41 2.76 1.96
N THR A 40 -1.88 2.00 0.96
CA THR A 40 -1.03 1.05 0.23
C THR A 40 0.11 1.76 -0.52
N ALA A 41 -0.19 2.84 -1.24
CA ALA A 41 0.80 3.54 -2.05
C ALA A 41 1.89 4.22 -1.19
N ALA A 42 1.51 4.84 -0.06
CA ALA A 42 2.45 5.44 0.87
C ALA A 42 3.39 4.39 1.50
N CYS A 43 2.85 3.23 1.92
CA CYS A 43 3.67 2.14 2.43
C CYS A 43 4.66 1.62 1.37
N ALA A 44 4.21 1.48 0.12
CA ALA A 44 5.07 1.05 -0.99
C ALA A 44 6.19 2.07 -1.25
N GLU A 45 5.90 3.37 -1.22
CA GLU A 45 6.90 4.41 -1.37
C GLU A 45 7.93 4.40 -0.25
N VAL A 46 7.52 4.26 1.00
CA VAL A 46 8.45 4.18 2.12
C VAL A 46 9.40 2.98 1.95
N LEU A 47 8.87 1.82 1.56
CA LEU A 47 9.68 0.64 1.24
C LEU A 47 10.68 0.93 0.10
N ARG A 48 10.23 1.60 -0.97
CA ARG A 48 11.09 2.00 -2.10
C ARG A 48 12.20 2.97 -1.65
N LEU A 49 11.88 4.02 -0.90
CA LEU A 49 12.82 5.01 -0.39
C LEU A 49 13.85 4.40 0.57
N ARG A 50 13.46 3.33 1.28
CA ARG A 50 14.33 2.52 2.14
C ARG A 50 15.17 1.50 1.36
N ARG A 51 15.23 1.61 0.03
CA ARG A 51 15.94 0.69 -0.89
C ARG A 51 15.46 -0.76 -0.79
N GLN A 52 14.15 -0.96 -0.52
CA GLN A 52 13.48 -2.26 -0.55
C GLN A 52 12.48 -2.33 -1.73
N PRO A 53 12.96 -2.26 -2.99
CA PRO A 53 12.09 -2.18 -4.17
C PRO A 53 11.23 -3.43 -4.37
N GLU A 54 11.75 -4.62 -4.05
CA GLU A 54 11.01 -5.89 -4.12
C GLU A 54 9.83 -5.90 -3.15
N SER A 55 10.02 -5.41 -1.93
CA SER A 55 8.96 -5.30 -0.92
C SER A 55 7.90 -4.28 -1.34
N SER A 56 8.31 -3.16 -1.95
CA SER A 56 7.42 -2.15 -2.52
C SER A 56 6.54 -2.73 -3.63
N ALA A 57 7.16 -3.38 -4.63
CA ALA A 57 6.43 -4.00 -5.74
C ALA A 57 5.52 -5.13 -5.25
N GLY A 58 6.04 -5.95 -4.33
CA GLY A 58 5.29 -7.04 -3.71
C GLY A 58 4.04 -6.57 -2.96
N LEU A 59 4.09 -5.43 -2.27
CA LEU A 59 2.91 -4.88 -1.58
C LEU A 59 1.79 -4.51 -2.56
N LEU A 60 2.12 -3.77 -3.63
CA LEU A 60 1.15 -3.37 -4.64
C LEU A 60 0.55 -4.60 -5.33
N GLU A 61 1.39 -5.59 -5.68
CA GLU A 61 0.93 -6.81 -6.33
C GLU A 61 0.05 -7.67 -5.43
N ARG A 62 0.38 -7.80 -4.14
CA ARG A 62 -0.49 -8.47 -3.15
C ARG A 62 -1.88 -7.85 -3.10
N MET A 63 -1.99 -6.52 -3.09
CA MET A 63 -3.30 -5.86 -3.07
C MET A 63 -4.06 -6.05 -4.39
N ARG A 64 -3.37 -6.00 -5.54
CA ARG A 64 -3.98 -6.25 -6.85
C ARG A 64 -4.55 -7.66 -6.95
N THR A 65 -3.73 -8.65 -6.63
CA THR A 65 -4.06 -10.09 -6.69
C THR A 65 -5.11 -10.51 -5.66
N ARG A 66 -5.15 -9.88 -4.49
CA ARG A 66 -6.18 -10.15 -3.46
C ARG A 66 -7.55 -9.63 -3.86
N PHE A 67 -7.63 -8.53 -4.61
CA PHE A 67 -8.90 -7.87 -4.94
C PHE A 67 -9.16 -7.74 -6.46
N PRO A 68 -9.04 -8.81 -7.27
CA PRO A 68 -9.02 -8.72 -8.73
C PRO A 68 -10.35 -8.25 -9.34
N ARG A 69 -11.47 -8.47 -8.62
CA ARG A 69 -12.83 -8.07 -9.06
C ARG A 69 -13.26 -6.69 -8.54
N HIS A 70 -12.49 -6.06 -7.66
CA HIS A 70 -12.84 -4.77 -7.06
C HIS A 70 -12.34 -3.60 -7.92
N ARG A 71 -12.89 -3.45 -9.14
CA ARG A 71 -12.41 -2.48 -10.15
C ARG A 71 -12.27 -1.05 -9.59
N ALA A 72 -13.27 -0.56 -8.86
CA ALA A 72 -13.19 0.76 -8.25
C ALA A 72 -11.99 0.91 -7.29
N PHE A 73 -11.67 -0.12 -6.52
CA PHE A 73 -10.46 -0.10 -5.67
C PHE A 73 -9.17 -0.20 -6.51
N GLN A 74 -9.17 -1.00 -7.58
CA GLN A 74 -8.01 -1.11 -8.48
C GLN A 74 -7.68 0.22 -9.17
N ASP A 75 -8.71 0.96 -9.58
CA ASP A 75 -8.55 2.28 -10.22
C ASP A 75 -7.95 3.29 -9.23
N GLU A 76 -8.45 3.32 -8.00
CA GLU A 76 -7.89 4.15 -6.93
C GLU A 76 -6.44 3.75 -6.62
N LEU A 77 -6.15 2.45 -6.52
CA LEU A 77 -4.80 1.94 -6.25
C LEU A 77 -3.81 2.34 -7.36
N LYS A 78 -4.23 2.25 -8.63
CA LYS A 78 -3.43 2.69 -9.78
C LYS A 78 -3.19 4.20 -9.74
N SER A 79 -4.23 4.99 -9.44
CA SER A 79 -4.16 6.45 -9.34
C SER A 79 -3.21 6.88 -8.22
N ALA A 80 -3.33 6.30 -7.03
CA ALA A 80 -2.49 6.60 -5.88
C ALA A 80 -1.02 6.24 -6.13
N ALA A 81 -0.74 5.04 -6.65
CA ALA A 81 0.63 4.62 -6.96
C ALA A 81 1.30 5.53 -8.00
N ALA A 82 0.55 6.00 -9.00
CA ALA A 82 1.06 6.93 -10.01
C ALA A 82 1.31 8.35 -9.48
N LYS A 83 0.53 8.83 -8.51
CA LYS A 83 0.78 10.13 -7.85
C LYS A 83 2.08 10.07 -7.06
N VAL A 84 2.19 9.06 -6.21
CA VAL A 84 3.35 8.88 -5.32
C VAL A 84 4.66 8.69 -6.10
N GLY A 85 4.64 7.98 -7.24
CA GLY A 85 5.82 7.87 -8.11
C GLY A 85 6.27 9.20 -8.75
N ARG A 86 5.34 10.15 -8.98
CA ARG A 86 5.64 11.46 -9.58
C ARG A 86 6.22 12.45 -8.57
N ASP A 87 5.72 12.43 -7.33
CA ASP A 87 6.19 13.32 -6.26
C ASP A 87 7.58 12.93 -5.73
N SER A 88 8.04 11.74 -6.12
CA SER A 88 9.30 11.09 -5.75
C SER A 88 10.43 11.27 -6.79
N SER A 89 10.14 11.89 -7.94
CA SER A 89 11.06 12.02 -9.10
C SER A 89 11.76 13.37 -9.15
#